data_AF-T0Y430-F1
#
_entry.id   AF-T0Y430-F1
#
_cell.length_a   1.000
_cell.length_b   1.000
_cell.length_c   1.000
_cell.angle_alpha   90.00
_cell.angle_beta   90.00
_cell.angle_gamma   90.00
#
_symmetry.space_group_name_H-M   'P 1'
#
loop_
_entity.id
_entity.type
_entity.pdbx_description
1 polymer ?
#
loop_
_entity_poly.entity_id
_entity_poly.type
_entity_poly.pdbx_seq_one_letter_code
_entity_poly.pdbx_strand_id
1 'polypeptide(L)' 'EEVVFTSGGSEANNLALKGAFFAADDRPVHIITTRIEHPSILAPCAFLERRGARVTT' A
#
# COMPACT_ATOMS: atom_id res chain seq x y z
N GLU A 1 4.29 2.19 21.15
CA GLU A 1 5.37 2.30 20.15
C GLU A 1 4.74 2.59 18.80
N GLU A 2 5.10 3.70 18.15
CA GLU A 2 4.49 4.16 16.89
C GLU A 2 5.52 4.47 15.80
N VAL A 3 6.82 4.36 16.11
CA VAL A 3 7.91 4.63 15.17
C VAL A 3 8.55 3.32 14.77
N VAL A 4 8.50 3.00 13.48
CA VAL A 4 9.16 1.84 12.88
C VAL A 4 10.28 2.33 11.98
N PHE A 5 11.52 1.95 12.29
CA PHE A 5 12.67 2.24 11.44
C PHE A 5 12.65 1.38 10.17
N THR A 6 12.85 2.02 9.02
CA THR A 6 12.97 1.37 7.69
C THR A 6 14.20 1.94 6.98
N SER A 7 14.59 1.32 5.87
CA SER A 7 15.69 1.79 5.00
C SER A 7 15.38 3.08 4.24
N GLY A 8 14.12 3.52 4.22
CA GLY A 8 13.71 4.80 3.61
C GLY A 8 12.25 4.83 3.16
N GLY A 9 11.84 5.92 2.51
CA GLY A 9 10.44 6.15 2.12
C GLY A 9 9.85 5.09 1.18
N SER A 10 10.65 4.50 0.29
CA SER A 10 10.20 3.41 -0.58
C SER A 10 9.82 2.16 0.22
N GLU A 11 10.62 1.77 1.20
CA GLU A 11 10.32 0.63 2.07
C GLU A 11 9.16 0.95 3.01
N ALA A 12 9.14 2.14 3.62
CA ALA A 12 8.06 2.57 4.50
C ALA A 12 6.69 2.53 3.79
N ASN A 13 6.61 3.03 2.56
CA ASN A 13 5.37 3.00 1.76
C ASN A 13 4.93 1.57 1.41
N ASN A 14 5.89 0.69 1.10
CA ASN A 14 5.59 -0.72 0.85
C ASN A 14 5.10 -1.42 2.13
N LEU A 15 5.75 -1.16 3.26
CA LEU A 15 5.37 -1.71 4.56
C LEU A 15 3.94 -1.30 4.90
N ALA A 16 3.59 -0.02 4.77
CA ALA A 16 2.26 0.48 5.05
C ALA A 16 1.19 -0.15 4.14
N LEU A 17 1.35 -0.07 2.82
CA LEU A 17 0.33 -0.52 1.85
C LEU A 17 0.19 -2.05 1.84
N LYS A 18 1.30 -2.77 1.70
CA LYS A 18 1.27 -4.23 1.61
C LYS A 18 0.96 -4.84 2.97
N GLY A 19 1.52 -4.29 4.05
CA GLY A 19 1.25 -4.75 5.41
C GLY A 19 -0.23 -4.64 5.75
N ALA A 20 -0.85 -3.48 5.51
CA ALA A 20 -2.28 -3.30 5.74
C ALA A 20 -3.15 -4.26 4.90
N PHE A 21 -2.80 -4.47 3.62
CA PHE A 21 -3.53 -5.40 2.75
C PHE A 21 -3.41 -6.85 3.23
N PHE A 22 -2.21 -7.34 3.53
CA PHE A 22 -2.00 -8.74 3.93
C PHE A 22 -2.49 -9.03 5.35
N ALA A 23 -2.59 -8.01 6.21
CA ALA A 23 -3.21 -8.13 7.53
C ALA A 23 -4.76 -8.03 7.49
N ALA A 24 -5.37 -7.90 6.30
CA ALA A 24 -6.81 -7.77 6.19
C ALA A 24 -7.58 -9.10 6.39
N ASP A 25 -6.91 -10.25 6.53
CA ASP A 25 -7.52 -11.58 6.77
C ASP A 25 -8.71 -11.86 5.83
N ASP A 26 -8.46 -11.83 4.52
CA ASP A 26 -9.45 -12.02 3.43
C ASP A 26 -10.60 -11.00 3.36
N ARG A 27 -10.60 -9.96 4.21
CA ARG A 27 -11.57 -8.86 4.07
C ARG A 27 -11.34 -8.08 2.77
N PRO A 28 -12.40 -7.65 2.07
CA PRO A 28 -12.27 -6.79 0.90
C PRO A 28 -11.52 -5.50 1.23
N VAL A 29 -10.49 -5.17 0.46
CA VAL A 29 -9.70 -3.95 0.63
C VAL A 29 -9.97 -2.97 -0.51
N HIS A 30 -10.31 -1.73 -0.15
CA HIS A 30 -10.42 -0.61 -1.09
C HIS A 30 -9.39 0.46 -0.72
N ILE A 31 -8.43 0.69 -1.61
CA ILE A 31 -7.39 1.69 -1.49
C ILE A 31 -7.83 2.94 -2.26
N ILE A 32 -7.84 4.09 -1.59
CA ILE A 32 -8.09 5.40 -2.20
C ILE A 32 -6.78 6.18 -2.13
N THR A 33 -6.35 6.70 -3.27
CA THR A 33 -5.09 7.43 -3.41
C THR A 33 -5.24 8.58 -4.42
N THR A 34 -4.16 9.27 -4.77
CA THR A 34 -4.19 10.41 -5.70
C THR A 34 -3.36 10.13 -6.96
N ARG A 35 -3.61 10.91 -8.03
CA ARG A 35 -2.87 10.76 -9.30
C ARG A 35 -1.42 11.27 -9.26
N ILE A 36 -1.06 12.05 -8.25
CA ILE A 36 0.25 12.72 -8.16
C ILE A 36 1.23 12.00 -7.23
N GLU A 37 0.89 10.81 -6.75
CA GLU A 37 1.73 10.07 -5.81
C GLU A 37 3.07 9.64 -6.43
N HIS A 38 4.08 9.52 -5.57
CA HIS A 38 5.39 8.98 -5.94
C HIS A 38 5.28 7.52 -6.45
N PRO A 39 6.16 7.05 -7.35
CA PRO A 39 6.14 5.66 -7.82
C PRO A 39 6.16 4.59 -6.71
N SER A 40 6.70 4.91 -5.53
CA SER A 40 6.67 4.03 -4.36
C SER A 40 5.28 3.80 -3.77
N ILE A 41 4.26 4.56 -4.17
CA ILE A 41 2.84 4.33 -3.84
C ILE A 41 2.14 3.69 -5.03
N LEU A 42 2.31 4.25 -6.23
CA LEU A 42 1.63 3.79 -7.45
C LEU A 42 1.96 2.33 -7.79
N ALA A 43 3.23 1.93 -7.70
CA ALA A 43 3.65 0.57 -8.02
C ALA A 43 3.11 -0.48 -7.04
N PRO A 44 3.15 -0.27 -5.70
CA PRO A 44 2.44 -1.14 -4.77
C PRO A 44 0.92 -1.18 -4.98
N CYS A 45 0.26 -0.04 -5.22
CA CYS A 45 -1.18 -0.02 -5.51
C CYS A 45 -1.52 -0.91 -6.72
N ALA A 46 -0.79 -0.78 -7.84
CA ALA A 46 -0.99 -1.63 -9.01
C ALA A 46 -0.72 -3.13 -8.71
N PHE A 47 0.28 -3.42 -7.87
CA PHE A 47 0.57 -4.79 -7.43
C PHE A 47 -0.54 -5.40 -6.57
N LEU A 48 -1.13 -4.61 -5.68
CA LEU A 48 -2.22 -5.02 -4.78
C LEU A 48 -3.56 -5.12 -5.52
N GLU A 49 -3.77 -4.27 -6.52
CA GLU A 49 -4.95 -4.37 -7.40
C GLU A 49 -5.01 -5.73 -8.11
N ARG A 50 -3.87 -6.20 -8.64
CA ARG A 50 -3.75 -7.56 -9.20
C ARG A 50 -3.96 -8.69 -8.20
N ARG A 51 -3.99 -8.39 -6.89
CA ARG A 51 -4.23 -9.33 -5.80
C ARG A 51 -5.64 -9.22 -5.21
N GLY A 52 -6.50 -8.39 -5.78
CA GLY A 52 -7.90 -8.26 -5.37
C GLY A 52 -8.22 -7.01 -4.57
N ALA A 53 -7.26 -6.10 -4.33
CA ALA A 53 -7.60 -4.77 -3.83
C ALA A 53 -8.35 -3.99 -4.91
N ARG A 54 -9.40 -3.26 -4.53
CA ARG A 54 -9.94 -2.20 -5.39
C ARG A 54 -9.09 -0.96 -5.21
N VAL A 55 -8.66 -0.30 -6.29
CA VAL A 55 -7.94 0.98 -6.21
C VAL A 55 -8.78 2.10 -6.84
N THR A 56 -8.77 3.28 -6.24
CA THR A 56 -9.39 4.49 -6.80
C THR A 56 -8.44 5.67 -6.63
N THR A 57 -8.34 6.48 -7.68
CA THR A 57 -7.27 7.47 -7.89
C THR A 57 -7.81 8.82 -8.32
#